data_AF-A0A9N7LML3-F1
#
_entry.id   AF-A0A9N7LML3-F1
#
_cell.length_a   1.000
_cell.length_b   1.000
_cell.length_c   1.000
_cell.angle_alpha   90.00
_cell.angle_beta   90.00
_cell.angle_gamma   90.00
#
_symmetry.space_group_name_H-M   'P 1'
#
loop_
_entity.id
_entity.type
_entity.pdbx_description
1 polymer ?
#
loop_
_entity_poly.entity_id
_entity_poly.type
_entity_poly.pdbx_seq_one_letter_code
_entity_poly.pdbx_strand_id
1 'polypeptide(L)'
;MFGYSQSATISSLTMTKLAASINPPTPDQLSFTLVGDPNNPNGGVATRFPGLSLPSLGITASGATPDNLYPTRIYTLEYDGVADFPRYPLNLVSTLNALAGAYYVHTDYLFLTPAQIDAAVHLTNTVGPTMTDYYVIRTEDLPLLEPLRALPVLGDPLADLVQPNLKVIVNLGYGDPAYGYSTSPPNVATPFGLWPEVSPLTIADALAAGTQKGIHDFGYHISHLDLPQITNGSSSPVGNPQAAPTTGPAAPMVSINTIIDDLQAANSQVANTITEVGAASYAALLPTADIANAAITSVPSYNINLFLDGIQQVANGDPMGFVNAVGYPLAADVALITVAGLLQAFVLVNAGQAIAHAITTPIG
;
A
#
# COMPACT_ATOMS: atom_id res chain seq x y z
N MET A 1 4.65 -26.18 -1.37
CA MET A 1 5.62 -25.27 -0.74
C MET A 1 4.90 -23.99 -0.38
N PHE A 2 5.27 -23.35 0.72
CA PHE A 2 4.70 -22.08 1.16
C PHE A 2 5.80 -21.02 1.20
N GLY A 3 5.53 -19.83 0.68
CA GLY A 3 6.44 -18.69 0.70
C GLY A 3 5.72 -17.43 1.13
N TYR A 4 6.33 -16.68 2.05
CA TYR A 4 5.88 -15.37 2.51
C TYR A 4 7.00 -14.33 2.33
N SER A 5 6.68 -13.18 1.73
CA SER A 5 7.63 -12.07 1.54
C SER A 5 8.91 -12.55 0.82
N GLN A 6 10.11 -12.28 1.33
CA GLN A 6 11.37 -12.74 0.71
C GLN A 6 11.43 -14.27 0.48
N SER A 7 10.76 -15.09 1.31
CA SER A 7 10.72 -16.55 1.08
C SER A 7 9.80 -16.95 -0.08
N ALA A 8 8.87 -16.09 -0.49
CA ALA A 8 8.13 -16.24 -1.75
C ALA A 8 9.08 -16.08 -2.95
N THR A 9 9.97 -15.08 -2.96
CA THR A 9 11.04 -14.94 -3.96
C THR A 9 11.91 -16.20 -4.06
N ILE A 10 12.34 -16.74 -2.91
CA ILE A 10 13.12 -17.98 -2.87
C ILE A 10 12.31 -19.16 -3.42
N SER A 11 11.01 -19.21 -3.15
CA SER A 11 10.11 -20.24 -3.66
C SER A 11 9.96 -20.14 -5.19
N SER A 12 9.82 -18.94 -5.74
CA SER A 12 9.75 -18.70 -7.19
C SER A 12 11.03 -19.11 -7.91
N LEU A 13 12.20 -18.80 -7.32
CA LEU A 13 13.49 -19.25 -7.86
C LEU A 13 13.66 -20.76 -7.75
N THR A 14 13.22 -21.36 -6.64
CA THR A 14 13.24 -22.80 -6.42
C THR A 14 12.32 -23.53 -7.40
N MET A 15 11.15 -22.97 -7.71
CA MET A 15 10.21 -23.50 -8.68
C MET A 15 10.88 -23.72 -10.05
N THR A 16 11.57 -22.69 -10.57
CA THR A 16 12.32 -22.76 -11.82
C THR A 16 13.44 -23.82 -11.75
N LYS A 17 14.17 -23.88 -10.64
CA LYS A 17 15.25 -24.87 -10.45
C LYS A 17 14.73 -26.31 -10.40
N LEU A 18 13.59 -26.56 -9.75
CA LEU A 18 12.97 -27.88 -9.69
C LEU A 18 12.44 -28.32 -11.05
N ALA A 19 11.76 -27.42 -11.77
CA ALA A 19 11.30 -27.69 -13.14
C ALA A 19 12.43 -28.03 -14.11
N ALA A 20 13.61 -27.44 -13.92
CA ALA A 20 14.81 -27.70 -14.72
C ALA A 20 15.71 -28.85 -14.20
N SER A 21 15.31 -29.55 -13.14
CA SER A 21 16.13 -30.61 -12.54
C SER A 21 16.12 -31.90 -13.38
N ILE A 22 17.04 -32.83 -13.10
CA ILE A 22 17.15 -34.12 -13.82
C ILE A 22 15.87 -34.96 -13.70
N ASN A 23 15.20 -34.89 -12.54
CA ASN A 23 13.95 -35.59 -12.25
C ASN A 23 12.95 -34.57 -11.70
N PRO A 24 12.36 -33.73 -12.55
CA PRO A 24 11.44 -32.69 -12.09
C PRO A 24 10.19 -33.35 -11.47
N PRO A 25 9.72 -32.89 -10.30
CA PRO A 25 8.42 -33.29 -9.79
C PRO A 25 7.34 -33.06 -10.84
N THR A 26 6.35 -33.94 -10.91
CA THR A 26 5.19 -33.71 -11.75
C THR A 26 4.23 -32.71 -11.08
N PRO A 27 3.36 -32.01 -11.85
CA PRO A 27 2.38 -31.07 -11.30
C PRO A 27 1.47 -31.61 -10.17
N ASP A 28 1.21 -32.91 -10.12
CA ASP A 28 0.43 -33.56 -9.06
C ASP A 28 1.25 -33.84 -7.78
N GLN A 29 2.58 -33.74 -7.84
CA GLN A 29 3.49 -33.99 -6.71
C GLN A 29 3.88 -32.72 -5.97
N LEU A 30 3.73 -31.54 -6.58
CA LEU A 30 4.22 -30.28 -6.05
C LEU A 30 3.29 -29.12 -6.41
N SER A 31 2.91 -28.35 -5.40
CA SER A 31 2.21 -27.08 -5.56
C SER A 31 2.86 -25.97 -4.73
N PHE A 32 2.55 -24.72 -5.05
CA PHE A 32 3.06 -23.53 -4.36
C PHE A 32 1.91 -22.66 -3.85
N THR A 33 2.07 -22.09 -2.66
CA THR A 33 1.24 -20.99 -2.16
C THR A 33 2.18 -19.86 -1.74
N LEU A 34 2.04 -18.71 -2.38
CA LEU A 34 2.88 -17.54 -2.18
C LEU A 34 2.01 -16.39 -1.66
N VAL A 35 2.48 -15.70 -0.63
CA VAL A 35 1.77 -14.56 -0.04
C VAL A 35 2.74 -13.40 0.14
N GLY A 36 2.28 -12.18 -0.13
CA GLY A 36 3.17 -11.01 -0.11
C GLY A 36 4.35 -11.18 -1.06
N ASP A 37 4.14 -11.79 -2.23
CA ASP A 37 5.20 -12.17 -3.16
C ASP A 37 5.85 -10.94 -3.83
N PRO A 38 7.13 -10.61 -3.54
CA PRO A 38 7.83 -9.52 -4.22
C PRO A 38 7.96 -9.76 -5.72
N ASN A 39 7.89 -11.01 -6.17
CA ASN A 39 7.95 -11.43 -7.57
C ASN A 39 6.55 -11.60 -8.21
N ASN A 40 5.47 -11.19 -7.52
CA ASN A 40 4.13 -11.17 -8.11
C ASN A 40 4.18 -10.48 -9.50
N PRO A 41 3.77 -11.14 -10.61
CA PRO A 41 4.02 -10.63 -11.96
C PRO A 41 3.40 -9.25 -12.22
N ASN A 42 2.26 -8.96 -11.57
CA ASN A 42 1.65 -7.63 -11.63
C ASN A 42 1.42 -7.10 -10.22
N GLY A 43 2.37 -6.30 -9.73
CA GLY A 43 2.31 -5.67 -8.41
C GLY A 43 3.60 -5.82 -7.61
N GLY A 44 4.30 -6.95 -7.74
CA GLY A 44 5.49 -7.21 -6.94
C GLY A 44 6.63 -6.24 -7.24
N VAL A 45 7.30 -5.71 -6.21
CA VAL A 45 8.41 -4.76 -6.38
C VAL A 45 9.56 -5.31 -7.23
N ALA A 46 9.85 -6.62 -7.16
CA ALA A 46 10.87 -7.27 -7.97
C ALA A 46 10.45 -7.41 -9.45
N THR A 47 9.16 -7.30 -9.75
CA THR A 47 8.64 -7.25 -11.12
C THR A 47 8.44 -5.81 -11.62
N ARG A 48 8.07 -4.89 -10.73
CA ARG A 48 7.89 -3.48 -11.07
C ARG A 48 9.20 -2.86 -11.55
N PHE A 49 10.32 -3.15 -10.88
CA PHE A 49 11.65 -2.58 -11.19
C PHE A 49 12.61 -3.64 -11.75
N PRO A 50 12.38 -4.14 -12.99
CA PRO A 50 13.20 -5.20 -13.56
C PRO A 50 14.67 -4.75 -13.69
N GLY A 51 15.61 -5.60 -13.31
CA GLY A 51 17.04 -5.29 -13.38
C GLY A 51 17.57 -4.40 -12.24
N LEU A 52 16.70 -3.90 -11.36
CA LEU A 52 17.15 -3.25 -10.13
C LEU A 52 17.91 -4.26 -9.26
N SER A 53 19.14 -3.92 -8.93
CA SER A 53 19.94 -4.66 -7.97
C SER A 53 20.46 -3.70 -6.92
N LEU A 54 20.19 -4.00 -5.65
CA LEU A 54 20.71 -3.29 -4.49
C LEU A 54 21.50 -4.31 -3.64
N PRO A 55 22.74 -4.67 -4.05
CA PRO A 55 23.50 -5.74 -3.41
C PRO A 55 23.77 -5.49 -1.93
N SER A 56 23.93 -4.22 -1.54
CA SER A 56 24.12 -3.81 -0.15
C SER A 56 22.89 -4.10 0.72
N LEU A 57 21.71 -4.20 0.13
CA LEU A 57 20.46 -4.57 0.80
C LEU A 57 20.09 -6.05 0.58
N GLY A 58 20.94 -6.81 -0.12
CA GLY A 58 20.66 -8.19 -0.49
C GLY A 58 19.48 -8.35 -1.46
N ILE A 59 19.10 -7.27 -2.17
CA ILE A 59 17.93 -7.25 -3.06
C ILE A 59 18.38 -7.30 -4.49
N THR A 60 17.82 -8.23 -5.25
CA THR A 60 17.93 -8.27 -6.70
C THR A 60 16.56 -8.58 -7.26
N ALA A 61 16.04 -7.69 -8.10
CA ALA A 61 14.83 -7.92 -8.86
C ALA A 61 15.03 -9.15 -9.75
N SER A 62 14.48 -10.28 -9.32
CA SER A 62 14.71 -11.59 -9.92
C SER A 62 13.71 -11.91 -11.05
N GLY A 63 12.87 -10.95 -11.42
CA GLY A 63 11.82 -11.10 -12.43
C GLY A 63 10.52 -11.67 -11.86
N ALA A 64 9.54 -11.88 -12.72
CA ALA A 64 8.23 -12.39 -12.31
C ALA A 64 8.28 -13.87 -11.89
N THR A 65 7.48 -14.23 -10.89
CA THR A 65 7.18 -15.63 -10.55
C THR A 65 6.61 -16.35 -11.78
N PRO A 66 7.15 -17.52 -12.19
CA PRO A 66 6.60 -18.28 -13.31
C PRO A 66 5.15 -18.67 -13.08
N ASP A 67 4.33 -18.61 -14.12
CA ASP A 67 2.87 -18.78 -14.03
C ASP A 67 2.37 -20.15 -14.52
N ASN A 68 3.24 -20.98 -15.09
CA ASN A 68 2.83 -22.21 -15.77
C ASN A 68 3.82 -23.37 -15.62
N LEU A 69 4.50 -23.48 -14.47
CA LEU A 69 5.41 -24.59 -14.16
C LEU A 69 4.80 -25.63 -13.20
N TYR A 70 4.09 -25.16 -12.17
CA TYR A 70 3.43 -25.99 -11.15
C TYR A 70 2.14 -25.31 -10.69
N PRO A 71 1.15 -26.06 -10.17
CA PRO A 71 -0.03 -25.47 -9.54
C PRO A 71 0.39 -24.48 -8.45
N THR A 72 0.01 -23.21 -8.61
CA THR A 72 0.45 -22.13 -7.73
C THR A 72 -0.75 -21.28 -7.32
N ARG A 73 -0.77 -20.81 -6.08
CA ARG A 73 -1.71 -19.78 -5.62
C ARG A 73 -0.92 -18.59 -5.11
N ILE A 74 -1.22 -17.41 -5.63
CA ILE A 74 -0.62 -16.17 -5.15
C ILE A 74 -1.73 -15.34 -4.49
N TYR A 75 -1.57 -15.03 -3.21
CA TYR A 75 -2.46 -14.11 -2.48
C TYR A 75 -1.73 -12.81 -2.20
N THR A 76 -2.37 -11.71 -2.58
CA THR A 76 -1.83 -10.37 -2.43
C THR A 76 -2.85 -9.51 -1.69
N LEU A 77 -2.42 -8.83 -0.63
CA LEU A 77 -3.21 -7.80 0.04
C LEU A 77 -3.19 -6.53 -0.81
N GLU A 78 -4.35 -5.91 -1.00
CA GLU A 78 -4.47 -4.61 -1.64
C GLU A 78 -3.61 -3.57 -0.91
N TYR A 79 -2.91 -2.73 -1.69
CA TYR A 79 -1.97 -1.72 -1.17
C TYR A 79 -0.75 -2.26 -0.44
N ASP A 80 -0.50 -3.58 -0.45
CA ASP A 80 0.77 -4.13 0.03
C ASP A 80 1.93 -3.55 -0.79
N GLY A 81 2.72 -2.65 -0.19
CA GLY A 81 3.83 -1.99 -0.88
C GLY A 81 4.96 -2.90 -1.35
N VAL A 82 4.95 -4.20 -1.03
CA VAL A 82 5.91 -5.17 -1.53
C VAL A 82 5.34 -6.02 -2.67
N ALA A 83 4.09 -6.46 -2.55
CA ALA A 83 3.46 -7.41 -3.48
C ALA A 83 2.42 -6.78 -4.43
N ASP A 84 2.00 -5.55 -4.13
CA ASP A 84 1.05 -4.71 -4.85
C ASP A 84 1.52 -3.24 -4.86
N PHE A 85 2.72 -3.02 -5.40
CA PHE A 85 3.28 -1.70 -5.57
C PHE A 85 2.63 -0.98 -6.78
N PRO A 86 2.33 0.34 -6.67
CA PRO A 86 1.70 1.14 -7.72
C PRO A 86 2.41 1.00 -9.06
N ARG A 87 1.62 0.87 -10.13
CA ARG A 87 2.16 0.87 -11.50
C ARG A 87 2.71 2.25 -11.89
N TYR A 88 2.15 3.33 -11.36
CA TYR A 88 2.48 4.72 -11.73
C TYR A 88 3.05 5.49 -10.54
N PRO A 89 4.34 5.31 -10.20
CA PRO A 89 4.93 5.85 -8.97
C PRO A 89 5.02 7.38 -8.92
N LEU A 90 4.90 8.08 -10.07
CA LEU A 90 4.79 9.55 -10.09
C LEU A 90 3.53 10.07 -9.38
N ASN A 91 2.51 9.22 -9.20
CA ASN A 91 1.43 9.50 -8.27
C ASN A 91 1.94 9.32 -6.83
N LEU A 92 2.51 10.40 -6.29
CA LEU A 92 3.15 10.39 -4.97
C LEU A 92 2.22 9.93 -3.84
N VAL A 93 0.92 10.25 -3.93
CA VAL A 93 -0.06 9.82 -2.91
C VAL A 93 -0.20 8.30 -2.92
N SER A 94 -0.21 7.68 -4.10
CA SER A 94 -0.26 6.22 -4.23
C SER A 94 1.01 5.57 -3.68
N THR A 95 2.15 6.16 -4.01
CA THR A 95 3.47 5.69 -3.55
C THR A 95 3.61 5.80 -2.02
N LEU A 96 3.13 6.88 -1.41
CA LEU A 96 3.10 7.04 0.05
C LEU A 96 2.10 6.07 0.70
N ASN A 97 0.96 5.81 0.06
CA ASN A 97 0.03 4.80 0.54
C ASN A 97 0.62 3.38 0.47
N ALA A 98 1.36 3.05 -0.58
CA ALA A 98 2.09 1.78 -0.67
C ALA A 98 3.19 1.67 0.40
N LEU A 99 3.87 2.78 0.72
CA LEU A 99 4.81 2.82 1.84
C LEU A 99 4.12 2.50 3.18
N ALA A 100 3.01 3.18 3.45
CA ALA A 100 2.19 2.91 4.62
C ALA A 100 1.68 1.45 4.60
N GLY A 101 1.27 0.94 3.44
CA GLY A 101 0.79 -0.42 3.26
C GLY A 101 1.85 -1.48 3.51
N ALA A 102 3.12 -1.24 3.18
CA ALA A 102 4.14 -2.20 3.59
C ALA A 102 4.34 -2.25 5.11
N TYR A 103 4.12 -1.13 5.81
CA TYR A 103 4.23 -1.09 7.27
C TYR A 103 2.99 -1.68 7.95
N TYR A 104 1.80 -1.26 7.53
CA TYR A 104 0.53 -1.61 8.18
C TYR A 104 -0.17 -2.83 7.58
N VAL A 105 0.12 -3.22 6.33
CA VAL A 105 -0.61 -4.29 5.61
C VAL A 105 0.28 -5.49 5.27
N HIS A 106 1.55 -5.30 4.88
CA HIS A 106 2.39 -6.42 4.42
C HIS A 106 2.62 -7.50 5.49
N THR A 107 2.53 -7.15 6.77
CA THR A 107 2.65 -8.13 7.88
C THR A 107 1.37 -8.91 8.16
N ASP A 108 0.24 -8.49 7.60
CA ASP A 108 -1.08 -8.98 7.99
C ASP A 108 -1.42 -10.36 7.45
N TYR A 109 -0.68 -10.87 6.46
CA TYR A 109 -0.90 -12.23 5.93
C TYR A 109 -0.90 -13.31 7.02
N LEU A 110 -0.18 -13.11 8.13
CA LEU A 110 -0.11 -14.05 9.25
C LEU A 110 -1.31 -13.96 10.20
N PHE A 111 -2.15 -12.95 10.05
CA PHE A 111 -3.30 -12.66 10.91
C PHE A 111 -4.64 -12.71 10.15
N LEU A 112 -4.62 -13.07 8.87
CA LEU A 112 -5.83 -13.21 8.06
C LEU A 112 -6.76 -14.29 8.61
N THR A 113 -8.03 -13.93 8.73
CA THR A 113 -9.10 -14.87 9.06
C THR A 113 -9.46 -15.73 7.84
N PRO A 114 -10.01 -16.95 8.06
CA PRO A 114 -10.53 -17.76 6.97
C PRO A 114 -11.56 -17.02 6.11
N ALA A 115 -12.42 -16.20 6.72
CA ALA A 115 -13.41 -15.41 6.01
C ALA A 115 -12.79 -14.37 5.05
N GLN A 116 -11.67 -13.75 5.42
CA GLN A 116 -10.94 -12.83 4.54
C GLN A 116 -10.29 -13.57 3.37
N ILE A 117 -9.79 -14.78 3.59
CA ILE A 117 -9.23 -15.63 2.52
C ILE A 117 -10.33 -16.10 1.58
N ASP A 118 -11.49 -16.52 2.11
CA ASP A 118 -12.64 -16.95 1.33
C ASP A 118 -13.27 -15.80 0.53
N ALA A 119 -13.18 -14.57 1.03
CA ALA A 119 -13.64 -13.36 0.35
C ALA A 119 -12.63 -12.81 -0.67
N ALA A 120 -11.46 -13.44 -0.83
CA ALA A 120 -10.44 -12.99 -1.76
C ALA A 120 -10.97 -12.97 -3.20
N VAL A 121 -10.67 -11.89 -3.92
CA VAL A 121 -11.09 -11.70 -5.30
C VAL A 121 -10.18 -12.52 -6.21
N HIS A 122 -10.73 -13.54 -6.88
CA HIS A 122 -10.00 -14.31 -7.88
C HIS A 122 -9.87 -13.52 -9.19
N LEU A 123 -8.64 -13.23 -9.61
CA LEU A 123 -8.33 -12.52 -10.85
C LEU A 123 -8.29 -13.51 -12.03
N THR A 124 -9.37 -13.51 -12.81
CA THR A 124 -9.61 -14.51 -13.88
C THR A 124 -9.14 -14.08 -15.27
N ASN A 125 -8.60 -12.87 -15.42
CA ASN A 125 -8.19 -12.26 -16.67
C ASN A 125 -6.74 -12.63 -17.07
N THR A 126 -6.31 -13.88 -16.81
CA THR A 126 -4.98 -14.37 -17.20
C THR A 126 -4.85 -14.51 -18.72
N VAL A 127 -3.61 -14.38 -19.22
CA VAL A 127 -3.30 -14.52 -20.64
C VAL A 127 -2.63 -15.86 -20.90
N GLY A 128 -3.21 -16.65 -21.81
CA GLY A 128 -2.66 -17.95 -22.20
C GLY A 128 -2.85 -19.05 -21.13
N PRO A 129 -2.28 -20.24 -21.36
CA PRO A 129 -2.31 -21.31 -20.39
C PRO A 129 -1.51 -20.93 -19.13
N THR A 130 -2.13 -21.09 -17.97
CA THR A 130 -1.51 -20.86 -16.66
C THR A 130 -1.92 -21.96 -15.69
N MET A 131 -1.05 -22.25 -14.74
CA MET A 131 -1.30 -23.12 -13.59
C MET A 131 -1.36 -22.32 -12.28
N THR A 132 -1.38 -20.99 -12.37
CA THR A 132 -1.37 -20.09 -11.23
C THR A 132 -2.72 -19.41 -11.08
N ASP A 133 -3.31 -19.55 -9.89
CA ASP A 133 -4.46 -18.76 -9.46
C ASP A 133 -3.97 -17.51 -8.71
N TYR A 134 -4.53 -16.35 -9.04
CA TYR A 134 -4.15 -15.06 -8.47
C TYR A 134 -5.31 -14.46 -7.68
N TYR A 135 -5.08 -14.14 -6.41
CA TYR A 135 -6.10 -13.63 -5.51
C TYR A 135 -5.69 -12.29 -4.91
N VAL A 136 -6.63 -11.35 -4.87
CA VAL A 136 -6.48 -10.09 -4.12
C VAL A 136 -7.38 -10.10 -2.90
N ILE A 137 -6.79 -9.87 -1.74
CA ILE A 137 -7.50 -9.67 -0.48
C ILE A 137 -7.63 -8.16 -0.28
N ARG A 138 -8.86 -7.68 -0.29
CA ARG A 138 -9.19 -6.25 -0.23
C ARG A 138 -8.89 -5.66 1.15
N THR A 139 -8.45 -4.41 1.20
CA THR A 139 -8.39 -3.65 2.45
C THR A 139 -9.55 -2.64 2.51
N GLU A 140 -10.16 -2.52 3.68
CA GLU A 140 -11.25 -1.58 3.89
C GLU A 140 -10.75 -0.13 3.88
N ASP A 141 -9.58 0.08 4.48
CA ASP A 141 -9.00 1.39 4.68
C ASP A 141 -7.72 1.61 3.87
N LEU A 142 -7.46 2.88 3.56
CA LEU A 142 -6.17 3.32 3.04
C LEU A 142 -5.13 3.28 4.16
N PRO A 143 -4.03 2.52 4.00
CA PRO A 143 -2.94 2.52 4.97
C PRO A 143 -2.38 3.92 5.27
N LEU A 144 -2.41 4.84 4.28
CA LEU A 144 -1.97 6.23 4.47
C LEU A 144 -2.77 6.98 5.54
N LEU A 145 -3.99 6.54 5.87
CA LEU A 145 -4.86 7.19 6.84
C LEU A 145 -4.80 6.57 8.23
N GLU A 146 -4.03 5.49 8.43
CA GLU A 146 -3.84 4.88 9.76
C GLU A 146 -3.38 5.89 10.83
N PRO A 147 -2.42 6.81 10.56
CA PRO A 147 -2.03 7.81 11.56
C PRO A 147 -3.16 8.78 11.93
N LEU A 148 -4.05 9.10 10.98
CA LEU A 148 -5.21 9.95 11.23
C LEU A 148 -6.24 9.22 12.11
N ARG A 149 -6.50 7.95 11.82
CA ARG A 149 -7.41 7.09 12.60
C ARG A 149 -6.93 6.84 14.02
N ALA A 150 -5.62 6.84 14.25
CA ALA A 150 -5.04 6.70 15.58
C ALA A 150 -5.43 7.86 16.54
N LEU A 151 -6.00 8.97 16.04
CA LEU A 151 -6.47 10.05 16.88
C LEU A 151 -7.78 9.68 17.59
N PRO A 152 -7.87 9.88 18.91
CA PRO A 152 -9.08 9.52 19.64
C PRO A 152 -10.26 10.40 19.24
N VAL A 153 -11.46 9.80 19.26
CA VAL A 153 -12.76 10.45 19.02
C VAL A 153 -13.00 10.90 17.58
N LEU A 154 -12.08 11.66 16.98
CA LEU A 154 -12.28 12.27 15.66
C LEU A 154 -11.49 11.59 14.54
N GLY A 155 -10.56 10.68 14.83
CA GLY A 155 -9.74 10.01 13.81
C GLY A 155 -10.57 9.33 12.73
N ASP A 156 -11.45 8.40 13.12
CA ASP A 156 -12.29 7.65 12.18
C ASP A 156 -13.28 8.52 11.40
N PRO A 157 -14.04 9.44 12.02
CA PRO A 157 -14.89 10.36 11.26
C PRO A 157 -14.09 11.16 10.22
N LEU A 158 -12.96 11.75 10.60
CA LEU A 158 -12.17 12.58 9.69
C LEU A 158 -11.53 11.74 8.58
N ALA A 159 -11.08 10.53 8.88
CA ALA A 159 -10.54 9.61 7.88
C ALA A 159 -11.63 9.20 6.87
N ASP A 160 -12.83 8.88 7.33
CA ASP A 160 -13.94 8.47 6.46
C ASP A 160 -14.46 9.60 5.57
N LEU A 161 -14.33 10.85 6.02
CA LEU A 161 -14.65 12.02 5.21
C LEU A 161 -13.74 12.13 3.97
N VAL A 162 -12.44 11.89 4.14
CA VAL A 162 -11.43 12.12 3.10
C VAL A 162 -11.10 10.86 2.30
N GLN A 163 -11.26 9.68 2.91
CA GLN A 163 -10.85 8.39 2.36
C GLN A 163 -11.46 8.11 0.97
N PRO A 164 -12.75 8.35 0.69
CA PRO A 164 -13.31 8.00 -0.61
C PRO A 164 -12.64 8.73 -1.78
N ASN A 165 -12.35 10.03 -1.63
CA ASN A 165 -11.63 10.79 -2.66
C ASN A 165 -10.15 10.42 -2.72
N LEU A 166 -9.51 10.21 -1.56
CA LEU A 166 -8.13 9.75 -1.51
C LEU A 166 -7.98 8.37 -2.14
N LYS A 167 -8.97 7.48 -2.00
CA LYS A 167 -8.98 6.15 -2.65
C LYS A 167 -8.98 6.32 -4.16
N VAL A 168 -9.77 7.22 -4.72
CA VAL A 168 -9.72 7.51 -6.16
C VAL A 168 -8.31 7.93 -6.58
N ILE A 169 -7.68 8.85 -5.84
CA ILE A 169 -6.33 9.35 -6.16
C ILE A 169 -5.28 8.24 -6.03
N VAL A 170 -5.32 7.44 -4.96
CA VAL A 170 -4.40 6.32 -4.71
C VAL A 170 -4.58 5.23 -5.78
N ASN A 171 -5.81 4.85 -6.08
CA ASN A 171 -6.14 3.79 -7.03
C ASN A 171 -5.70 4.16 -8.46
N LEU A 172 -5.69 5.44 -8.82
CA LEU A 172 -5.09 5.89 -10.10
C LEU A 172 -3.62 5.51 -10.24
N GLY A 173 -2.85 5.39 -9.14
CA GLY A 173 -1.50 4.87 -9.17
C GLY A 173 -1.40 3.39 -9.58
N TYR A 174 -2.50 2.64 -9.47
CA TYR A 174 -2.62 1.23 -9.85
C TYR A 174 -3.19 1.03 -11.25
N GLY A 175 -3.78 2.09 -11.83
CA GLY A 175 -4.24 2.17 -13.21
C GLY A 175 -5.75 2.25 -13.37
N ASP A 176 -6.52 2.10 -12.30
CA ASP A 176 -7.98 2.20 -12.32
C ASP A 176 -8.44 2.90 -11.03
N PRO A 177 -9.20 4.01 -11.08
CA PRO A 177 -9.64 4.74 -9.89
C PRO A 177 -10.54 3.90 -8.95
N ALA A 178 -11.13 2.81 -9.42
CA ALA A 178 -12.01 1.95 -8.61
C ALA A 178 -11.25 0.88 -7.81
N TYR A 179 -10.02 0.54 -8.18
CA TYR A 179 -9.28 -0.60 -7.60
C TYR A 179 -7.88 -0.20 -7.13
N GLY A 180 -7.58 -0.51 -5.87
CA GLY A 180 -6.26 -0.33 -5.27
C GLY A 180 -5.21 -1.37 -5.64
N TYR A 181 -5.44 -2.09 -6.73
CA TYR A 181 -4.56 -3.10 -7.32
C TYR A 181 -4.72 -3.04 -8.85
N SER A 182 -3.76 -3.58 -9.59
CA SER A 182 -3.79 -3.52 -11.05
C SER A 182 -4.86 -4.44 -11.66
N THR A 183 -5.66 -3.91 -12.59
CA THR A 183 -6.71 -4.68 -13.32
C THR A 183 -6.21 -5.30 -14.63
N SER A 184 -4.95 -5.08 -15.02
CA SER A 184 -4.35 -5.78 -16.17
C SER A 184 -4.03 -7.25 -15.83
N PRO A 185 -3.79 -8.12 -16.82
CA PRO A 185 -3.59 -9.55 -16.58
C PRO A 185 -2.58 -9.85 -15.47
N PRO A 186 -2.92 -10.67 -14.46
CA PRO A 186 -2.10 -10.84 -13.26
C PRO A 186 -0.88 -11.73 -13.48
N ASN A 187 -0.87 -12.54 -14.55
CA ASN A 187 0.24 -13.41 -14.91
C ASN A 187 1.24 -12.79 -15.90
N VAL A 188 1.02 -11.53 -16.32
CA VAL A 188 1.93 -10.82 -17.21
C VAL A 188 2.86 -9.94 -16.38
N ALA A 189 4.16 -10.17 -16.53
CA ALA A 189 5.19 -9.32 -15.90
C ALA A 189 4.97 -7.86 -16.31
N THR A 190 4.59 -7.02 -15.35
CA THR A 190 4.18 -5.64 -15.57
C THR A 190 5.13 -4.68 -14.84
N PRO A 191 6.09 -4.06 -15.53
CA PRO A 191 6.94 -3.02 -14.96
C PRO A 191 6.15 -1.76 -14.57
N PHE A 192 6.79 -0.83 -13.86
CA PHE A 192 6.21 0.50 -13.65
C PHE A 192 6.04 1.26 -14.98
N GLY A 193 5.11 2.22 -14.99
CA GLY A 193 4.82 3.12 -16.10
C GLY A 193 4.75 4.57 -15.65
N LEU A 194 4.52 5.48 -16.59
CA LEU A 194 4.49 6.92 -16.30
C LEU A 194 3.09 7.43 -15.98
N TRP A 195 2.09 7.05 -16.77
CA TRP A 195 0.75 7.63 -16.71
C TRP A 195 -0.35 6.57 -16.82
N PRO A 196 -1.38 6.61 -15.96
CA PRO A 196 -2.55 5.77 -16.12
C PRO A 196 -3.37 6.22 -17.34
N GLU A 197 -3.90 5.25 -18.08
CA GLU A 197 -4.77 5.48 -19.24
C GLU A 197 -6.23 5.60 -18.80
N VAL A 198 -6.56 6.65 -18.05
CA VAL A 198 -7.91 6.88 -17.50
C VAL A 198 -8.46 8.22 -18.00
N SER A 199 -9.72 8.24 -18.41
CA SER A 199 -10.34 9.48 -18.90
C SER A 199 -10.53 10.50 -17.76
N PRO A 200 -10.31 11.80 -17.99
CA PRO A 200 -10.55 12.83 -16.98
C PRO A 200 -11.99 12.85 -16.45
N LEU A 201 -12.96 12.47 -17.29
CA LEU A 201 -14.37 12.40 -16.88
C LEU A 201 -14.60 11.28 -15.87
N THR A 202 -14.00 10.10 -16.09
CA THR A 202 -14.05 8.99 -15.12
C THR A 202 -13.48 9.41 -13.76
N ILE A 203 -12.38 10.16 -13.76
CA ILE A 203 -11.77 10.69 -12.53
C ILE A 203 -12.71 11.69 -11.86
N ALA A 204 -13.29 12.62 -12.63
CA ALA A 204 -14.22 13.62 -12.10
C ALA A 204 -15.47 12.99 -11.50
N ASP A 205 -16.07 12.01 -12.17
CA ASP A 205 -17.24 11.27 -11.70
C ASP A 205 -16.91 10.48 -10.42
N ALA A 206 -15.76 9.82 -10.38
CA ALA A 206 -15.30 9.08 -9.20
C ALA A 206 -15.05 10.00 -8.00
N LEU A 207 -14.44 11.18 -8.20
CA LEU A 207 -14.25 12.19 -7.15
C LEU A 207 -15.58 12.81 -6.69
N ALA A 208 -16.54 13.01 -7.60
CA ALA A 208 -17.87 13.49 -7.21
C ALA A 208 -18.60 12.44 -6.34
N ALA A 209 -18.56 11.17 -6.75
CA ALA A 209 -19.12 10.06 -5.98
C ALA A 209 -18.40 9.88 -4.63
N GLY A 210 -17.07 9.95 -4.63
CA GLY A 210 -16.25 9.91 -3.42
C GLY A 210 -16.61 11.04 -2.45
N THR A 211 -16.79 12.26 -2.93
CA THR A 211 -17.20 13.41 -2.11
C THR A 211 -18.54 13.16 -1.43
N GLN A 212 -19.53 12.64 -2.17
CA GLN A 212 -20.84 12.31 -1.60
C GLN A 212 -20.74 11.20 -0.54
N LYS A 213 -19.95 10.16 -0.84
CA LYS A 213 -19.71 9.04 0.10
C LYS A 213 -19.01 9.53 1.38
N GLY A 214 -17.99 10.37 1.26
CA GLY A 214 -17.25 10.89 2.42
C GLY A 214 -18.12 11.72 3.35
N ILE A 215 -18.97 12.60 2.80
CA ILE A 215 -19.94 13.37 3.60
C ILE A 215 -20.93 12.44 4.32
N HIS A 216 -21.41 11.41 3.62
CA HIS A 216 -22.33 10.43 4.19
C HIS A 216 -21.67 9.64 5.33
N ASP A 217 -20.48 9.10 5.10
CA ASP A 217 -19.77 8.26 6.07
C ASP A 217 -19.34 9.06 7.31
N PHE A 218 -18.84 10.28 7.11
CA PHE A 218 -18.60 11.23 8.20
C PHE A 218 -19.86 11.47 9.04
N GLY A 219 -20.98 11.80 8.40
CA GLY A 219 -22.25 12.03 9.09
C GLY A 219 -22.73 10.81 9.87
N TYR A 220 -22.59 9.62 9.28
CA TYR A 220 -22.87 8.36 9.94
C TYR A 220 -22.01 8.19 11.18
N HIS A 221 -20.68 8.35 11.07
CA HIS A 221 -19.76 8.17 12.18
C HIS A 221 -20.00 9.18 13.31
N ILE A 222 -20.18 10.48 12.98
CA ILE A 222 -20.52 11.52 13.96
C ILE A 222 -21.81 11.19 14.73
N SER A 223 -22.83 10.68 14.03
CA SER A 223 -24.10 10.31 14.67
C SER A 223 -24.03 9.07 15.57
N HIS A 224 -22.95 8.29 15.47
CA HIS A 224 -22.68 7.10 16.27
C HIS A 224 -21.45 7.25 17.19
N LEU A 225 -20.95 8.48 17.38
CA LEU A 225 -19.84 8.74 18.29
C LEU A 225 -20.25 8.35 19.72
N ASP A 226 -19.62 7.30 20.23
CA ASP A 226 -19.77 6.89 21.63
C ASP A 226 -18.84 7.75 22.48
N LEU A 227 -19.33 8.93 22.87
CA LEU A 227 -18.59 9.80 23.79
C LEU A 227 -18.48 9.09 25.14
N PRO A 228 -17.30 9.04 25.78
CA PRO A 228 -17.19 8.52 27.13
C PRO A 228 -18.18 9.26 28.02
N GLN A 229 -19.18 8.54 28.56
CA GLN A 229 -20.09 9.12 29.52
C GLN A 229 -19.26 9.62 30.69
N ILE A 230 -19.18 10.93 30.85
CA ILE A 230 -18.84 11.55 32.12
C ILE A 230 -19.92 11.11 33.10
N THR A 231 -19.66 10.00 33.78
CA THR A 231 -20.43 9.57 34.93
C THR A 231 -20.22 10.64 36.00
N ASN A 232 -21.12 11.62 36.04
CA ASN A 232 -21.24 12.51 37.19
C ASN A 232 -21.61 11.65 38.39
N GLY A 233 -20.59 11.15 39.08
CA GLY A 233 -20.72 10.46 40.35
C GLY A 233 -21.23 11.44 41.40
N SER A 234 -22.54 11.48 41.60
CA SER A 234 -23.14 11.96 42.85
C SER A 234 -24.57 11.44 42.97
N SER A 235 -24.70 10.19 43.42
CA SER A 235 -25.93 9.69 44.00
C SER A 235 -26.05 10.13 45.46
N SER A 236 -26.98 11.04 45.74
CA SER A 236 -27.73 11.08 47.01
C SER A 236 -29.12 11.67 46.77
N PRO A 237 -30.18 11.06 47.34
CA PRO A 237 -31.57 11.46 47.07
C PRO A 237 -32.04 12.51 48.08
N VAL A 238 -32.96 13.41 47.69
CA VAL A 238 -34.15 13.88 48.46
C VAL A 238 -34.90 14.95 47.65
N GLY A 239 -36.21 14.71 47.43
CA GLY A 239 -37.26 15.75 47.39
C GLY A 239 -37.54 16.51 46.08
N ASN A 240 -38.68 16.24 45.46
CA ASN A 240 -39.32 17.02 44.37
C ASN A 240 -40.49 17.86 44.96
N PRO A 241 -41.18 18.82 44.27
CA PRO A 241 -40.83 19.69 43.12
C PRO A 241 -41.12 21.19 43.41
N GLN A 242 -40.42 22.13 42.75
CA GLN A 242 -41.03 23.42 42.40
C GLN A 242 -40.51 23.89 41.03
N ALA A 243 -41.45 24.01 40.09
CA ALA A 243 -41.20 24.38 38.70
C ALA A 243 -40.84 25.88 38.60
N ALA A 244 -39.67 26.14 38.00
CA ALA A 244 -39.31 27.40 37.35
C ALA A 244 -38.74 27.04 35.97
N PRO A 245 -39.02 27.81 34.89
CA PRO A 245 -38.50 27.51 33.58
C PRO A 245 -37.03 27.92 33.53
N THR A 246 -36.12 26.99 33.78
CA THR A 246 -34.71 27.16 33.45
C THR A 246 -34.49 26.67 32.02
N THR A 247 -34.05 27.59 31.16
CA THR A 247 -33.50 27.30 29.85
C THR A 247 -32.37 26.29 30.01
N GLY A 248 -32.60 25.04 29.63
CA GLY A 248 -31.54 24.04 29.55
C GLY A 248 -30.47 24.49 28.55
N PRO A 249 -29.19 24.13 28.74
CA PRO A 249 -28.19 24.35 27.70
C PRO A 249 -28.70 23.66 26.43
N ALA A 250 -28.78 24.40 25.34
CA ALA A 250 -29.02 23.81 24.03
C ALA A 250 -28.00 22.68 23.85
N ALA A 251 -28.45 21.51 23.40
CA ALA A 251 -27.54 20.51 22.83
C ALA A 251 -26.57 21.24 21.88
N PRO A 252 -25.26 20.94 21.90
CA PRO A 252 -24.31 21.66 21.06
C PRO A 252 -24.77 21.50 19.61
N MET A 253 -25.31 22.59 19.06
CA MET A 253 -25.65 22.64 17.66
C MET A 253 -24.32 22.58 16.92
N VAL A 254 -24.11 21.52 16.16
CA VAL A 254 -23.03 21.45 15.18
C VAL A 254 -23.19 22.67 14.27
N SER A 255 -22.34 23.67 14.48
CA SER A 255 -22.36 24.92 13.72
C SER A 255 -21.64 24.69 12.40
N ILE A 256 -22.13 25.32 11.32
CA ILE A 256 -21.45 25.32 10.01
C ILE A 256 -20.00 25.77 10.16
N ASN A 257 -19.71 26.70 11.08
CA ASN A 257 -18.34 27.15 11.32
C ASN A 257 -17.47 26.05 11.93
N THR A 258 -17.99 25.24 12.85
CA THR A 258 -17.26 24.09 13.42
C THR A 258 -17.00 23.04 12.36
N ILE A 259 -17.97 22.76 11.47
CA ILE A 259 -17.78 21.85 10.33
C ILE A 259 -16.69 22.37 9.37
N ILE A 260 -16.65 23.68 9.11
CA ILE A 260 -15.63 24.30 8.25
C ILE A 260 -14.24 24.23 8.92
N ASP A 261 -14.14 24.51 10.21
CA ASP A 261 -12.90 24.44 10.97
C ASP A 261 -12.37 22.99 11.01
N ASP A 262 -13.26 22.00 11.19
CA ASP A 262 -12.93 20.58 11.19
C ASP A 262 -12.51 20.08 9.79
N LEU A 263 -13.18 20.55 8.73
CA LEU A 263 -12.78 20.30 7.33
C LEU A 263 -11.39 20.88 7.01
N GLN A 264 -11.10 22.09 7.51
CA GLN A 264 -9.79 22.73 7.35
C GLN A 264 -8.70 21.99 8.15
N ALA A 265 -9.03 21.51 9.35
CA ALA A 265 -8.16 20.69 10.16
C ALA A 265 -7.86 19.35 9.47
N ALA A 266 -8.88 18.66 8.97
CA ALA A 266 -8.72 17.40 8.23
C ALA A 266 -7.87 17.58 6.97
N ASN A 267 -8.12 18.63 6.18
CA ASN A 267 -7.30 18.94 5.00
C ASN A 267 -5.83 19.18 5.38
N SER A 268 -5.58 19.91 6.46
CA SER A 268 -4.23 20.17 6.97
C SER A 268 -3.57 18.90 7.52
N GLN A 269 -4.35 18.00 8.12
CA GLN A 269 -3.86 16.78 8.73
C GLN A 269 -3.53 15.71 7.70
N VAL A 270 -4.36 15.55 6.65
CA VAL A 270 -4.01 14.75 5.47
C VAL A 270 -2.71 15.26 4.84
N ALA A 271 -2.57 16.58 4.69
CA ALA A 271 -1.32 17.17 4.19
C ALA A 271 -0.12 16.91 5.12
N ASN A 272 -0.33 16.94 6.44
CA ASN A 272 0.70 16.62 7.42
C ASN A 272 1.06 15.13 7.40
N THR A 273 0.10 14.20 7.29
CA THR A 273 0.37 12.76 7.19
C THR A 273 1.13 12.44 5.90
N ILE A 274 0.75 13.04 4.77
CA ILE A 274 1.52 12.96 3.52
C ILE A 274 2.96 13.46 3.73
N THR A 275 3.11 14.58 4.44
CA THR A 275 4.42 15.16 4.77
C THR A 275 5.20 14.29 5.74
N GLU A 276 4.56 13.65 6.71
CA GLU A 276 5.17 12.79 7.73
C GLU A 276 5.59 11.45 7.15
N VAL A 277 4.77 10.82 6.31
CA VAL A 277 5.15 9.60 5.58
C VAL A 277 6.29 9.91 4.59
N GLY A 278 6.23 11.07 3.92
CA GLY A 278 7.33 11.57 3.09
C GLY A 278 8.61 11.86 3.91
N ALA A 279 8.46 12.47 5.08
CA ALA A 279 9.57 12.79 5.99
C ALA A 279 10.12 11.54 6.67
N ALA A 280 9.30 10.53 6.95
CA ALA A 280 9.72 9.22 7.44
C ALA A 280 10.50 8.48 6.35
N SER A 281 10.13 8.61 5.07
CA SER A 281 10.93 8.11 3.94
C SER A 281 12.31 8.78 3.91
N TYR A 282 12.39 10.07 4.20
CA TYR A 282 13.64 10.83 4.24
C TYR A 282 14.46 10.57 5.53
N ALA A 283 13.81 10.44 6.69
CA ALA A 283 14.43 10.14 7.98
C ALA A 283 14.83 8.66 8.11
N ALA A 284 14.17 7.78 7.34
CA ALA A 284 14.55 6.39 7.16
C ALA A 284 15.94 6.25 6.53
N LEU A 285 16.56 7.29 5.99
CA LEU A 285 17.97 7.25 5.59
C LEU A 285 18.95 7.01 6.77
N LEU A 286 18.50 7.02 8.04
CA LEU A 286 19.41 7.02 9.19
C LEU A 286 20.23 5.73 9.45
N PRO A 287 19.81 4.50 9.09
CA PRO A 287 20.77 3.38 8.98
C PRO A 287 21.40 3.48 7.58
N THR A 288 22.53 4.16 7.55
CA THR A 288 22.91 5.09 6.48
C THR A 288 23.83 4.48 5.43
N ALA A 289 24.48 3.34 5.70
CA ALA A 289 25.60 2.88 4.86
C ALA A 289 25.13 2.13 3.60
N ASP A 290 24.27 1.12 3.75
CA ASP A 290 23.90 0.24 2.64
C ASP A 290 22.93 0.91 1.66
N ILE A 291 22.02 1.75 2.16
CA ILE A 291 21.15 2.59 1.35
C ILE A 291 21.96 3.70 0.65
N ALA A 292 22.86 4.39 1.35
CA ALA A 292 23.71 5.41 0.68
C ALA A 292 24.62 4.77 -0.39
N ASN A 293 25.15 3.58 -0.12
CA ASN A 293 25.94 2.85 -1.11
C ASN A 293 25.10 2.48 -2.33
N ALA A 294 23.87 1.97 -2.13
CA ALA A 294 22.94 1.72 -3.23
C ALA A 294 22.58 3.00 -4.01
N ALA A 295 22.31 4.11 -3.33
CA ALA A 295 21.96 5.40 -3.92
C ALA A 295 23.11 6.02 -4.73
N ILE A 296 24.36 5.80 -4.33
CA ILE A 296 25.54 6.33 -5.04
C ILE A 296 25.97 5.42 -6.21
N THR A 297 25.75 4.12 -6.10
CA THR A 297 26.28 3.15 -7.07
C THR A 297 25.22 2.60 -8.02
N SER A 298 24.14 2.06 -7.46
CA SER A 298 23.17 1.23 -8.18
C SER A 298 22.07 2.06 -8.82
N VAL A 299 21.56 3.07 -8.11
CA VAL A 299 20.50 3.98 -8.61
C VAL A 299 20.94 4.78 -9.84
N PRO A 300 22.14 5.42 -9.88
CA PRO A 300 22.56 6.18 -11.06
C PRO A 300 22.77 5.29 -12.28
N SER A 301 23.30 4.08 -12.08
CA SER A 301 23.46 3.08 -13.14
C SER A 301 22.11 2.64 -13.72
N TYR A 302 21.13 2.36 -12.86
CA TYR A 302 19.78 2.00 -13.29
C TYR A 302 19.11 3.12 -14.10
N ASN A 303 19.21 4.37 -13.62
CA ASN A 303 18.67 5.54 -14.32
C ASN A 303 19.35 5.79 -15.67
N ILE A 304 20.66 5.56 -15.77
CA ILE A 304 21.37 5.65 -17.06
C ILE A 304 20.82 4.62 -18.04
N ASN A 305 20.57 3.38 -17.60
CA ASN A 305 19.99 2.36 -18.49
C ASN A 305 18.58 2.76 -18.95
N LEU A 306 17.70 3.25 -18.05
CA LEU A 306 16.37 3.73 -18.41
C LEU A 306 16.41 4.93 -19.38
N PHE A 307 17.34 5.86 -19.18
CA PHE A 307 17.56 6.97 -20.11
C PHE A 307 17.99 6.45 -21.49
N LEU A 308 18.96 5.53 -21.53
CA LEU A 308 19.46 4.93 -22.77
C LEU A 308 18.38 4.13 -23.51
N ASP A 309 17.51 3.41 -22.79
CA ASP A 309 16.36 2.71 -23.36
C ASP A 309 15.41 3.68 -24.06
N GLY A 310 15.12 4.84 -23.45
CA GLY A 310 14.32 5.90 -24.08
C GLY A 310 15.00 6.51 -25.32
N ILE A 311 16.32 6.74 -25.28
CA ILE A 311 17.07 7.19 -26.48
C ILE A 311 17.05 6.13 -27.59
N GLN A 312 17.11 4.85 -27.23
CA GLN A 312 17.01 3.76 -28.19
C GLN A 312 15.62 3.69 -28.83
N GLN A 313 14.55 3.96 -28.07
CA GLN A 313 13.19 4.08 -28.62
C GLN A 313 13.13 5.19 -29.68
N VAL A 314 13.73 6.37 -29.42
CA VAL A 314 13.82 7.46 -30.43
C VAL A 314 14.58 7.00 -31.67
N ALA A 315 15.72 6.35 -31.49
CA ALA A 315 16.54 5.84 -32.60
C ALA A 315 15.79 4.81 -33.47
N ASN A 316 14.85 4.08 -32.86
CA ASN A 316 13.98 3.10 -33.52
C ASN A 316 12.67 3.72 -34.06
N GLY A 317 12.53 5.05 -34.01
CA GLY A 317 11.40 5.78 -34.60
C GLY A 317 10.20 5.98 -33.68
N ASP A 318 10.32 5.67 -32.38
CA ASP A 318 9.28 5.98 -31.39
C ASP A 318 9.46 7.40 -30.83
N PRO A 319 8.57 8.35 -31.16
CA PRO A 319 8.66 9.73 -30.68
C PRO A 319 8.46 9.85 -29.16
N MET A 320 7.85 8.86 -28.50
CA MET A 320 7.72 8.85 -27.03
C MET A 320 9.04 8.57 -26.32
N GLY A 321 10.08 8.12 -27.04
CA GLY A 321 11.38 7.82 -26.47
C GLY A 321 12.01 8.99 -25.69
N PHE A 322 11.81 10.26 -26.11
CA PHE A 322 12.30 11.42 -25.36
C PHE A 322 11.57 11.62 -24.02
N VAL A 323 10.25 11.42 -24.00
CA VAL A 323 9.44 11.48 -22.77
C VAL A 323 9.85 10.35 -21.84
N ASN A 324 10.05 9.16 -22.39
CA ASN A 324 10.45 7.96 -21.66
C ASN A 324 11.86 8.09 -21.08
N ALA A 325 12.81 8.62 -21.84
CA ALA A 325 14.20 8.81 -21.39
C ALA A 325 14.31 9.70 -20.14
N VAL A 326 13.38 10.63 -19.91
CA VAL A 326 13.35 11.50 -18.72
C VAL A 326 12.37 11.00 -17.68
N GLY A 327 11.19 10.57 -18.10
CA GLY A 327 10.11 10.16 -17.22
C GLY A 327 10.42 8.88 -16.46
N TYR A 328 10.99 7.86 -17.11
CA TYR A 328 11.27 6.58 -16.45
C TYR A 328 12.34 6.71 -15.36
N PRO A 329 13.47 7.42 -15.55
CA PRO A 329 14.39 7.70 -14.45
C PRO A 329 13.75 8.42 -13.26
N LEU A 330 12.91 9.45 -13.49
CA LEU A 330 12.23 10.17 -12.40
C LEU A 330 11.24 9.28 -11.64
N ALA A 331 10.45 8.49 -12.38
CA ALA A 331 9.51 7.53 -11.81
C ALA A 331 10.25 6.44 -11.01
N ALA A 332 11.40 5.97 -11.51
CA ALA A 332 12.26 5.05 -10.79
C ALA A 332 12.83 5.68 -9.52
N ASP A 333 13.34 6.91 -9.55
CA ASP A 333 13.89 7.59 -8.37
C ASP A 333 12.86 7.72 -7.25
N VAL A 334 11.65 8.20 -7.57
CA VAL A 334 10.55 8.31 -6.62
C VAL A 334 10.25 6.95 -5.99
N ALA A 335 10.18 5.89 -6.80
CA ALA A 335 9.92 4.57 -6.30
C ALA A 335 11.08 3.99 -5.47
N LEU A 336 12.33 4.21 -5.87
CA LEU A 336 13.52 3.69 -5.19
C LEU A 336 13.76 4.37 -3.85
N ILE A 337 13.50 5.67 -3.75
CA ILE A 337 13.46 6.38 -2.46
C ILE A 337 12.39 5.74 -1.56
N THR A 338 11.26 5.36 -2.14
CA THR A 338 10.18 4.71 -1.40
C THR A 338 10.58 3.31 -0.93
N VAL A 339 11.18 2.48 -1.79
CA VAL A 339 11.71 1.15 -1.45
C VAL A 339 12.85 1.23 -0.42
N ALA A 340 13.70 2.25 -0.50
CA ALA A 340 14.71 2.49 0.53
C ALA A 340 14.07 2.83 1.88
N GLY A 341 13.06 3.71 1.90
CA GLY A 341 12.28 4.02 3.10
C GLY A 341 11.59 2.79 3.71
N LEU A 342 11.00 1.95 2.85
CA LEU A 342 10.35 0.68 3.18
C LEU A 342 11.26 -0.26 3.97
N LEU A 343 12.44 -0.57 3.43
CA LEU A 343 13.38 -1.53 4.02
C LEU A 343 13.86 -1.08 5.40
N GLN A 344 13.96 0.22 5.59
CA GLN A 344 14.43 0.81 6.82
C GLN A 344 13.38 0.94 7.91
N ALA A 345 12.12 1.14 7.54
CA ALA A 345 11.02 0.96 8.48
C ALA A 345 11.03 -0.48 9.04
N PHE A 346 11.23 -1.51 8.19
CA PHE A 346 11.33 -2.89 8.65
C PHE A 346 12.54 -3.15 9.56
N VAL A 347 13.72 -2.58 9.27
CA VAL A 347 14.90 -2.71 10.14
C VAL A 347 14.66 -2.06 11.51
N LEU A 348 14.02 -0.89 11.56
CA LEU A 348 13.72 -0.18 12.80
C LEU A 348 12.65 -0.88 13.64
N VAL A 349 11.58 -1.40 13.02
CA VAL A 349 10.54 -2.18 13.72
C VAL A 349 11.11 -3.48 14.27
N ASN A 350 11.87 -4.23 13.48
CA ASN A 350 12.49 -5.47 13.92
C ASN A 350 13.54 -5.22 15.03
N ALA A 351 14.31 -4.13 14.94
CA ALA A 351 15.23 -3.74 16.01
C ALA A 351 14.48 -3.33 17.30
N GLY A 352 13.39 -2.57 17.18
CA GLY A 352 12.55 -2.16 18.31
C GLY A 352 11.88 -3.35 19.01
N GLN A 353 11.34 -4.31 18.24
CA GLN A 353 10.78 -5.55 18.78
C GLN A 353 11.85 -6.46 19.39
N ALA A 354 13.04 -6.57 18.80
CA ALA A 354 14.15 -7.32 19.36
C ALA A 354 14.65 -6.71 20.69
N ILE A 355 14.69 -5.38 20.81
CA ILE A 355 15.03 -4.67 22.04
C ILE A 355 13.93 -4.86 23.09
N ALA A 356 12.65 -4.74 22.73
CA ALA A 356 11.54 -5.00 23.64
C ALA A 356 11.56 -6.45 24.15
N HIS A 357 11.87 -7.43 23.29
CA HIS A 357 11.98 -8.84 23.65
C HIS A 357 13.20 -9.11 24.55
N ALA A 358 14.34 -8.45 24.31
CA ALA A 358 15.52 -8.53 25.16
C ALA A 358 15.31 -7.90 26.55
N ILE A 359 14.40 -6.93 26.67
CA ILE A 359 14.03 -6.31 27.95
C ILE A 359 12.99 -7.15 28.71
N THR A 360 12.12 -7.90 28.01
CA THR A 360 11.07 -8.73 28.64
C THR A 360 11.49 -10.17 28.93
N THR A 361 12.65 -10.63 28.44
CA THR A 361 13.18 -11.97 28.74
C THR A 361 14.13 -11.88 29.94
N PRO A 362 13.82 -12.46 31.11
CA PRO A 362 14.76 -12.50 32.22
C PRO A 362 15.99 -13.30 31.79
N ILE A 363 17.18 -12.78 32.11
CA ILE A 363 18.43 -13.52 31.99
C ILE A 363 18.32 -14.70 32.98
N GLY A 364 18.08 -15.89 32.45
CA GLY A 364 18.07 -17.16 33.19
C GLY A 364 19.45 -17.78 33.24
#